data_AF-A0A960IW02-F1
#
_entry.id   AF-A0A960IW02-F1
#
_cell.length_a   1.000
_cell.length_b   1.000
_cell.length_c   1.000
_cell.angle_alpha   90.00
_cell.angle_beta   90.00
_cell.angle_gamma   90.00
#
_symmetry.space_group_name_H-M   'P 1'
#
loop_
_entity.id
_entity.type
_entity.pdbx_description
1 polymer ?
#
loop_
_entity_poly.entity_id
_entity_poly.type
_entity_poly.pdbx_seq_one_letter_code
_entity_poly.pdbx_strand_id
1 'polypeptide(L)'
;WDLEQAIDTLSDLDMEDLLDPDKVAHALHLSGHGQEDDMDAHLQPRGYRMLARIPRLPDDLADRLVAHYGSLGKLSRASVEDLCTVDGVTEHWALTIKDALGRIAESSILDRYN
;
A
#
# COMPACT_ATOMS: atom_id res chain seq x y z
N TRP A 1 -10.04 0.71 7.83
CA TRP A 1 -9.45 1.41 6.70
C TRP A 1 -9.22 0.46 5.55
N ASP A 2 -10.19 0.39 4.64
CA ASP A 2 -9.91 0.11 3.23
C ASP A 2 -9.41 1.41 2.54
N LEU A 3 -9.15 1.34 1.24
CA LEU A 3 -8.64 2.50 0.47
C LEU A 3 -9.69 3.61 0.34
N GLU A 4 -10.95 3.24 0.11
CA GLU A 4 -12.06 4.17 -0.09
C GLU A 4 -12.28 5.04 1.14
N GLN A 5 -12.38 4.42 2.32
CA GLN A 5 -12.53 5.14 3.59
C GLN A 5 -11.40 6.15 3.82
N ALA A 6 -10.16 5.80 3.48
CA ALA A 6 -9.02 6.70 3.63
C ALA A 6 -9.10 7.91 2.68
N ILE A 7 -9.56 7.70 1.45
CA ILE A 7 -9.75 8.78 0.47
C ILE A 7 -10.88 9.71 0.92
N ASP A 8 -12.01 9.16 1.36
CA ASP A 8 -13.15 9.94 1.84
C ASP A 8 -12.74 10.80 3.05
N THR A 9 -12.03 10.21 4.01
CA THR A 9 -11.55 10.93 5.20
C THR A 9 -10.63 12.10 4.85
N LEU A 10 -9.72 11.92 3.87
CA LEU A 10 -8.86 13.00 3.41
C LEU A 10 -9.61 14.05 2.59
N SER A 11 -10.68 13.65 1.89
CA SER A 11 -11.50 14.55 1.08
C SER A 11 -12.39 15.46 1.93
N ASP A 12 -12.69 15.05 3.16
CA ASP A 12 -13.45 15.82 4.14
C ASP A 12 -12.60 16.87 4.88
N LEU A 13 -11.26 16.81 4.79
CA LEU A 13 -10.37 17.83 5.35
C LEU A 13 -10.34 19.07 4.46
N ASP A 14 -10.19 20.24 5.09
CA ASP A 14 -9.94 21.47 4.34
C ASP A 14 -8.47 21.55 3.86
N MET A 15 -8.17 22.54 3.02
CA MET A 15 -6.82 22.68 2.45
C MET A 15 -5.75 22.99 3.51
N GLU A 16 -6.11 23.67 4.60
CA GLU A 16 -5.16 24.01 5.66
C GLU A 16 -4.81 22.75 6.46
N ASP A 17 -5.81 21.97 6.85
CA ASP A 17 -5.66 20.69 7.56
C ASP A 17 -4.96 19.64 6.69
N LEU A 18 -5.19 19.61 5.37
CA LEU A 18 -4.51 18.66 4.48
C LEU A 18 -3.00 18.95 4.33
N LEU A 19 -2.58 20.19 4.56
CA LEU A 19 -1.18 20.61 4.55
C LEU A 19 -0.48 20.41 5.89
N ASP A 20 -1.23 20.09 6.95
CA ASP A 20 -0.73 19.81 8.29
C ASP A 20 -0.53 18.28 8.49
N PRO A 21 0.71 17.79 8.58
CA PRO A 21 1.00 16.36 8.73
C PRO A 21 0.41 15.73 10.00
N ASP A 22 0.31 16.47 11.10
CA ASP A 22 -0.26 15.99 12.36
C ASP A 22 -1.77 15.76 12.20
N LYS A 23 -2.46 16.71 11.55
CA LYS A 23 -3.90 16.60 11.22
C LYS A 23 -4.19 15.41 10.33
N VAL A 24 -3.40 15.23 9.27
CA VAL A 24 -3.53 14.11 8.35
C VAL A 24 -3.27 12.78 9.05
N ALA A 25 -2.22 12.69 9.87
CA ALA A 25 -1.90 11.48 10.63
C ALA A 25 -3.02 11.13 11.61
N HIS A 26 -3.56 12.12 12.32
CA HIS A 26 -4.68 11.94 13.24
C HIS A 26 -5.94 11.48 12.52
N ALA A 27 -6.32 12.15 11.43
CA ALA A 27 -7.50 11.81 10.64
C ALA A 27 -7.45 10.37 10.09
N LEU A 28 -6.27 9.92 9.68
CA LEU A 28 -6.05 8.57 9.18
C LEU A 28 -5.82 7.51 10.28
N HIS A 29 -5.90 7.90 11.56
CA HIS A 29 -5.58 7.05 12.72
C HIS A 29 -4.17 6.43 12.62
N LEU A 30 -3.20 7.19 12.09
CA LEU A 30 -1.80 6.78 11.95
C LEU A 30 -0.96 7.19 13.15
N SER A 31 -1.39 8.21 13.89
CA SER A 31 -0.81 8.49 15.19
C SER A 31 -1.23 7.42 16.20
N GLY A 32 -0.30 7.03 17.07
CA GLY A 32 -0.48 5.91 18.00
C GLY A 32 -1.76 6.02 18.85
N HIS A 33 -2.22 4.90 19.40
CA HIS A 33 -3.39 4.81 20.29
C HIS A 33 -3.15 5.49 21.68
N GLY A 34 -2.58 6.68 21.72
CA GLY A 34 -2.21 7.44 22.93
C GLY A 34 -2.54 8.93 22.85
N GLN A 35 -2.20 9.68 23.90
CA GLN A 35 -2.51 11.13 24.02
C GLN A 35 -1.51 12.06 23.32
N GLU A 36 -0.39 11.53 22.81
CA GLU A 36 0.61 12.28 22.06
C GLU A 36 0.79 11.60 20.70
N ASP A 37 0.61 12.37 19.62
CA ASP A 37 0.79 11.87 18.26
C ASP A 37 2.28 11.55 18.04
N ASP A 38 2.64 10.26 18.12
CA ASP A 38 4.01 9.81 17.83
C ASP A 38 4.22 9.75 16.32
N MET A 39 4.67 10.89 15.76
CA MET A 39 5.04 11.00 14.34
C MET A 39 6.26 10.14 13.97
N ASP A 40 7.05 9.67 14.94
CA ASP A 40 8.19 8.79 14.73
C ASP A 40 7.79 7.30 14.72
N ALA A 41 6.51 7.00 14.93
CA ALA A 41 5.98 5.65 14.88
C ALA A 41 6.23 5.00 13.52
N HIS A 42 6.74 3.77 13.56
CA HIS A 42 7.03 3.03 12.33
C HIS A 42 5.74 2.51 11.69
N LEU A 43 5.50 2.92 10.44
CA LEU A 43 4.36 2.44 9.64
C LEU A 43 4.79 1.42 8.60
N GLN A 44 3.92 0.45 8.31
CA GLN A 44 4.09 -0.48 7.21
C GLN A 44 3.08 -0.17 6.09
N PRO A 45 3.55 0.10 4.85
CA PRO A 45 2.63 0.32 3.74
C PRO A 45 1.86 -0.96 3.43
N ARG A 46 0.57 -0.84 3.10
CA ARG A 46 -0.30 -1.99 2.80
C ARG A 46 -0.06 -2.62 1.42
N GLY A 47 0.29 -1.80 0.43
CA GLY A 47 0.68 -2.28 -0.91
C GLY A 47 -0.06 -1.64 -2.09
N TYR A 48 -1.21 -1.01 -1.85
CA TYR A 48 -2.05 -0.38 -2.89
C TYR A 48 -1.28 0.47 -3.90
N ARG A 49 -0.42 1.37 -3.43
CA ARG A 49 0.36 2.27 -4.30
C ARG A 49 1.26 1.54 -5.28
N MET A 50 1.84 0.39 -4.88
CA MET A 50 2.72 -0.38 -5.77
C MET A 50 1.90 -1.23 -6.74
N LEU A 51 0.78 -1.80 -6.29
CA LEU A 51 -0.14 -2.55 -7.13
C LEU A 51 -0.79 -1.66 -8.20
N ALA A 52 -1.12 -0.41 -7.89
CA ALA A 52 -1.68 0.55 -8.84
C ALA A 52 -0.71 0.92 -9.99
N ARG A 53 0.59 0.61 -9.86
CA ARG A 53 1.57 0.80 -10.95
C ARG A 53 1.57 -0.36 -11.95
N ILE A 54 0.87 -1.46 -11.65
CA ILE A 54 0.80 -2.64 -12.51
C ILE A 54 -0.27 -2.39 -13.58
N PRO A 55 0.09 -2.33 -14.87
CA PRO A 55 -0.88 -2.04 -15.92
C PRO A 55 -2.00 -3.07 -15.96
N ARG A 56 -3.25 -2.59 -16.00
CA ARG A 56 -4.47 -3.40 -16.15
C ARG A 56 -4.75 -4.37 -15.00
N LEU A 57 -4.10 -4.23 -13.86
CA LEU A 57 -4.45 -5.00 -12.67
C LEU A 57 -5.88 -4.62 -12.25
N PRO A 58 -6.81 -5.58 -12.12
CA PRO A 58 -8.16 -5.28 -11.64
C PRO A 58 -8.13 -4.80 -10.18
N ASP A 59 -8.91 -3.78 -9.86
CA ASP A 59 -8.96 -3.18 -8.52
C ASP A 59 -9.38 -4.22 -7.46
N ASP A 60 -10.40 -5.03 -7.74
CA ASP A 60 -10.83 -6.15 -6.87
C ASP A 60 -9.70 -7.16 -6.58
N LEU A 61 -8.76 -7.33 -7.51
CA LEU A 61 -7.62 -8.22 -7.31
C LEU A 61 -6.58 -7.55 -6.40
N ALA A 62 -6.34 -6.25 -6.58
CA ALA A 62 -5.48 -5.47 -5.70
C ALA A 62 -6.01 -5.46 -4.25
N ASP A 63 -7.31 -5.27 -4.07
CA ASP A 63 -7.98 -5.32 -2.76
C ASP A 63 -7.81 -6.67 -2.08
N ARG A 64 -8.06 -7.78 -2.79
CA ARG A 64 -7.88 -9.13 -2.24
C ARG A 64 -6.43 -9.40 -1.85
N LEU A 65 -5.47 -8.99 -2.66
CA LEU A 65 -4.04 -9.12 -2.35
C LEU A 65 -3.66 -8.33 -1.10
N VAL A 66 -4.10 -7.08 -0.99
CA VAL A 66 -3.81 -6.25 0.19
C VAL A 66 -4.50 -6.79 1.44
N ALA A 67 -5.74 -7.26 1.33
CA ALA A 67 -6.47 -7.90 2.42
C ALA A 67 -5.77 -9.18 2.89
N HIS A 68 -5.30 -10.01 1.95
CA HIS A 68 -4.65 -11.28 2.26
C HIS A 68 -3.28 -11.10 2.93
N TYR A 69 -2.41 -10.25 2.38
CA TYR A 69 -1.04 -10.10 2.89
C TYR A 69 -0.91 -9.06 4.00
N GLY A 70 -1.78 -8.05 4.04
CA GLY A 70 -1.81 -6.99 5.07
C GLY A 70 -0.69 -5.95 4.99
N SER A 71 0.48 -6.28 4.44
CA SER A 71 1.56 -5.32 4.18
C SER A 71 2.32 -5.62 2.89
N LEU A 72 2.86 -4.55 2.29
CA LEU A 72 3.69 -4.61 1.08
C LEU A 72 4.91 -5.51 1.28
N GLY A 73 5.52 -5.48 2.47
CA GLY A 73 6.67 -6.32 2.78
C GLY A 73 6.34 -7.81 2.75
N LYS A 74 5.14 -8.21 3.20
CA LYS A 74 4.65 -9.59 3.10
C LYS A 74 4.32 -9.94 1.65
N LEU A 75 3.56 -9.09 0.97
CA LEU A 75 3.20 -9.25 -0.45
C LEU A 75 4.44 -9.41 -1.35
N SER A 76 5.46 -8.57 -1.15
CA SER A 76 6.69 -8.60 -1.97
C SER A 76 7.51 -9.87 -1.77
N ARG A 77 7.48 -10.46 -0.58
CA ARG A 77 8.20 -11.70 -0.24
C ARG A 77 7.45 -12.96 -0.62
N ALA A 78 6.13 -12.88 -0.86
CA ALA A 78 5.33 -14.01 -1.29
C ALA A 78 5.92 -14.66 -2.54
N SER A 79 5.87 -16.00 -2.60
CA SER A 79 6.23 -16.74 -3.81
C SER A 79 5.10 -16.67 -4.84
N VAL A 80 5.39 -17.09 -6.08
CA VAL A 80 4.35 -17.20 -7.13
C VAL A 80 3.26 -18.17 -6.68
N GLU A 81 3.64 -19.28 -6.04
CA GLU A 81 2.71 -20.27 -5.51
C GLU A 81 1.81 -19.67 -4.42
N ASP A 82 2.38 -18.92 -3.48
CA ASP A 82 1.60 -18.23 -2.44
C ASP A 82 0.60 -17.25 -3.04
N LEU A 83 1.01 -16.46 -4.05
CA LEU A 83 0.14 -15.49 -4.71
C LEU A 83 -1.05 -16.17 -5.38
N CYS A 84 -0.83 -17.32 -6.02
CA CYS A 84 -1.88 -18.13 -6.63
C CYS A 84 -2.89 -18.72 -5.62
N THR A 85 -2.61 -18.67 -4.32
CA THR A 85 -3.59 -19.08 -3.28
C THR A 85 -4.67 -18.02 -3.04
N VAL A 86 -4.43 -16.78 -3.47
CA VAL A 86 -5.40 -15.69 -3.36
C VAL A 86 -6.44 -15.86 -4.47
N ASP A 87 -7.71 -15.83 -4.08
CA ASP A 87 -8.83 -15.99 -5.02
C ASP A 87 -8.74 -14.99 -6.18
N GLY A 88 -8.88 -15.50 -7.41
CA GLY A 88 -8.76 -14.73 -8.65
C GLY A 88 -7.34 -14.45 -9.13
N VAL A 89 -6.30 -14.82 -8.38
CA VAL A 89 -4.91 -14.73 -8.85
C VAL A 89 -4.57 -15.97 -9.66
N THR A 90 -4.31 -15.77 -10.95
CA THR A 90 -3.75 -16.80 -11.83
C THR A 90 -2.22 -16.76 -11.78
N GLU A 91 -1.56 -17.82 -12.25
CA GLU A 91 -0.10 -17.85 -12.38
C GLU A 91 0.43 -16.68 -13.21
N HIS A 92 -0.28 -16.31 -14.28
CA HIS A 92 0.05 -15.13 -15.08
C HIS A 92 0.07 -13.86 -14.24
N TRP A 93 -0.98 -13.61 -13.45
CA TRP A 93 -1.04 -12.45 -12.56
C TRP A 93 0.04 -12.49 -11.48
N ALA A 94 0.28 -13.64 -10.86
CA ALA A 94 1.31 -13.80 -9.86
C ALA A 94 2.70 -13.45 -10.41
N LEU A 95 3.04 -13.92 -11.61
CA LEU A 95 4.29 -13.58 -12.30
C LEU A 95 4.36 -12.09 -12.63
N THR A 96 3.29 -11.52 -13.20
CA THR A 96 3.22 -10.08 -13.52
C THR A 96 3.42 -9.22 -12.29
N ILE A 97 2.81 -9.58 -11.15
CA ILE A 97 2.96 -8.85 -9.88
C ILE A 97 4.40 -8.95 -9.37
N LYS A 98 4.99 -10.15 -9.37
CA LYS A 98 6.38 -10.33 -8.92
C LYS A 98 7.37 -9.55 -9.78
N ASP A 99 7.23 -9.59 -11.10
CA ASP A 99 8.07 -8.83 -12.03
C ASP A 99 7.93 -7.32 -11.79
N ALA A 100 6.70 -6.82 -11.74
CA ALA A 100 6.46 -5.40 -11.55
C ALA A 100 6.99 -4.88 -10.21
N LEU A 101 6.75 -5.61 -9.11
CA LEU A 101 7.29 -5.24 -7.80
C LEU A 101 8.82 -5.30 -7.75
N GLY A 102 9.42 -6.30 -8.40
CA GLY A 102 10.87 -6.43 -8.54
C GLY A 102 11.49 -5.24 -9.27
N ARG A 103 10.92 -4.86 -10.42
CA ARG A 103 11.37 -3.72 -11.22
C ARG A 103 11.24 -2.39 -10.49
N ILE A 104 10.16 -2.21 -9.72
CA ILE A 104 9.97 -1.01 -8.88
C ILE A 104 11.03 -0.94 -7.78
N ALA A 105 11.37 -2.08 -7.16
CA ALA A 105 12.43 -2.12 -6.16
C ALA A 105 13.80 -1.78 -6.78
N GLU A 106 14.13 -2.34 -7.94
CA GLU A 106 15.36 -2.04 -8.68
C GLU A 106 15.47 -0.56 -9.05
N SER A 107 14.40 0.05 -9.59
CA SER A 107 14.43 1.47 -9.95
C SER A 107 14.59 2.36 -8.72
N SER A 108 13.93 2.04 -7.60
CA SER A 108 14.03 2.82 -6.36
C SER A 108 15.43 2.79 -5.73
N ILE A 109 16.18 1.71 -5.94
CA ILE A 109 17.58 1.59 -5.50
C ILE A 109 18.44 2.49 -6.39
N LEU A 110 18.26 2.41 -7.71
CA LEU A 110 19.01 3.22 -8.67
C LEU A 110 18.77 4.72 -8.51
N ASP A 111 17.52 5.13 -8.26
CA ASP A 111 17.16 6.53 -8.02
C ASP A 111 17.77 7.09 -6.73
N ARG A 112 18.14 6.25 -5.76
CA ARG A 112 18.81 6.68 -4.52
C ARG A 112 20.30 7.01 -4.72
N TYR A 113 20.90 6.57 -5.82
CA TYR A 113 22.31 6.79 -6.14
C TYR A 113 22.54 7.86 -7.21
N ASN A 114 21.49 8.50 -7.71
CA ASN A 114 21.55 9.72 -8.54
C ASN A 114 21.19 10.96 -7.71
#